data_AF-A0A8J7KHG8-F1
#
_entry.id   AF-A0A8J7KHG8-F1
#
_cell.length_a   1.000
_cell.length_b   1.000
_cell.length_c   1.000
_cell.angle_alpha   90.00
_cell.angle_beta   90.00
_cell.angle_gamma   90.00
#
_symmetry.space_group_name_H-M   'P 1'
#
loop_
_entity.id
_entity.type
_entity.pdbx_description
1 polymer ?
#
loop_
_entity_poly.entity_id
_entity_poly.type
_entity_poly.pdbx_seq_one_letter_code
_entity_poly.pdbx_strand_id
1 'polypeptide(L)'
;MTLTQHPDPAQAVVSKTDLENLHKAWNSLPPTADEAVVSTIFVKALLEALGFSESERYPEFNTGAGGDAVDFAARKNTSDDIFLHTRQNPFLLVEVKGQNINLADGSPANQTTQAQLKKYLLSPKCKTAKWGIITNSTYIQLFRRHGKVVVPATANLRIEQDNLNKIVTEIKHKIENTPRALSVCVYNNKGGVGKTTTIINLAAILRKHEKKVLVVDFDSQSDTTRSLKLGPGKLSLSECLTNPHVDARAAIVPFTVEAKGKTIHFFDVIPSDPKMEEYTKESMAVRIEKGVARLRDILKPFHYEYDYILIDCPTQWLFFSQSGVYASDVVLIPTKHNGLTSLHNAARVIEQFIPEIQQERKDGAPIALPIFFNGEKVTDNSRHVADSEIGKIIAQNKELLPYFYPKARRGNFDKTIFQIPAYASVANAAFAHVPAVFVNKVVSDHYDRLAKEYFLHG
;
A
#
# COMPACT_ATOMS: atom_id res chain seq x y z
N MET A 1 -6.54 -8.70 35.02
CA MET A 1 -5.96 -9.76 34.16
C MET A 1 -4.76 -9.17 33.46
N THR A 2 -3.62 -9.79 33.66
CA THR A 2 -2.29 -9.36 33.21
C THR A 2 -2.30 -9.06 31.71
N LEU A 3 -1.94 -7.83 31.36
CA LEU A 3 -1.60 -7.41 30.00
C LEU A 3 -0.50 -8.35 29.50
N THR A 4 -0.84 -9.28 28.61
CA THR A 4 0.15 -9.89 27.74
C THR A 4 0.66 -8.76 26.85
N GLN A 5 1.74 -8.10 27.29
CA GLN A 5 2.63 -7.41 26.37
C GLN A 5 2.98 -8.42 25.29
N HIS A 6 2.44 -8.25 24.09
CA HIS A 6 3.02 -8.91 22.94
C HIS A 6 4.49 -8.47 22.92
N PRO A 7 5.45 -9.41 22.91
CA PRO A 7 6.83 -9.02 22.73
C PRO A 7 6.88 -8.21 21.44
N ASP A 8 7.47 -7.01 21.50
CA ASP A 8 7.99 -6.37 20.30
C ASP A 8 8.75 -7.49 19.57
N PRO A 9 8.36 -7.87 18.33
CA PRO A 9 9.00 -8.99 17.65
C PRO A 9 10.50 -8.78 17.76
N ALA A 10 11.19 -9.76 18.37
CA ALA A 10 12.58 -9.62 18.78
C ALA A 10 13.36 -8.87 17.69
N GLN A 11 14.07 -7.80 18.06
CA GLN A 11 14.86 -7.04 17.10
C GLN A 11 15.67 -8.03 16.27
N ALA A 12 15.56 -7.95 14.94
CA ALA A 12 16.22 -8.92 14.08
C ALA A 12 17.71 -8.90 14.39
N VAL A 13 18.25 -10.03 14.84
CA VAL A 13 19.66 -10.12 15.19
C VAL A 13 20.42 -10.44 13.91
N VAL A 14 21.16 -9.45 13.39
CA VAL A 14 22.20 -9.70 12.38
C VAL A 14 23.42 -10.22 13.13
N SER A 15 24.05 -11.29 12.64
CA SER A 15 25.25 -11.80 13.31
C SER A 15 26.38 -10.76 13.23
N LYS A 16 27.18 -10.66 14.30
CA LYS A 16 28.32 -9.72 14.34
C LYS A 16 29.30 -9.99 13.19
N THR A 17 29.52 -11.27 12.86
CA THR A 17 30.37 -11.70 11.76
C THR A 17 29.84 -11.24 10.41
N ASP A 18 28.53 -11.35 10.15
CA ASP A 18 27.96 -10.92 8.88
C ASP A 18 28.03 -9.39 8.73
N LEU A 19 27.82 -8.63 9.81
CA LEU A 19 28.02 -7.18 9.80
C LEU A 19 29.47 -6.81 9.52
N GLU A 20 30.44 -7.46 10.16
CA GLU A 20 31.86 -7.23 9.90
C GLU A 20 32.24 -7.55 8.45
N ASN A 21 31.69 -8.63 7.88
CA ASN A 21 31.90 -9.00 6.48
C ASN A 21 31.27 -7.99 5.52
N LEU A 22 30.07 -7.50 5.82
CA LEU A 22 29.40 -6.46 5.03
C LEU A 22 30.17 -5.14 5.06
N HIS A 23 30.70 -4.73 6.22
CA HIS A 23 31.57 -3.56 6.33
C HIS A 23 32.84 -3.73 5.50
N LYS A 24 33.50 -4.89 5.58
CA LYS A 24 34.69 -5.16 4.76
C LYS A 24 34.36 -5.08 3.27
N ALA A 25 33.25 -5.69 2.84
CA ALA A 25 32.79 -5.67 1.46
C ALA A 25 32.54 -4.23 0.98
N TRP A 26 31.78 -3.45 1.74
CA TRP A 26 31.46 -2.06 1.40
C TRP A 26 32.71 -1.18 1.31
N ASN A 27 33.64 -1.29 2.27
CA ASN A 27 34.89 -0.51 2.28
C ASN A 27 35.89 -0.94 1.20
N SER A 28 35.76 -2.16 0.66
CA SER A 28 36.65 -2.67 -0.40
C SER A 28 36.24 -2.24 -1.80
N LEU A 29 35.06 -1.62 -1.96
CA LEU A 29 34.60 -1.15 -3.27
C LEU A 29 35.55 -0.06 -3.80
N PRO A 30 36.01 -0.15 -5.06
CA PRO A 30 36.77 0.92 -5.67
C PRO A 30 35.89 2.19 -5.77
N PRO A 31 36.50 3.39 -5.79
CA PRO A 31 35.77 4.60 -6.10
C PRO A 31 35.03 4.43 -7.44
N THR A 32 33.73 4.73 -7.47
CA THR A 32 32.88 4.59 -8.66
C THR A 32 32.78 3.16 -9.19
N ALA A 33 32.60 2.19 -8.29
CA ALA A 33 32.39 0.79 -8.65
C ALA A 33 31.24 0.62 -9.67
N ASP A 34 31.49 -0.16 -10.73
CA ASP A 34 30.46 -0.53 -11.69
C ASP A 34 29.44 -1.52 -11.10
N GLU A 35 28.37 -1.78 -11.84
CA GLU A 35 27.27 -2.64 -11.40
C GLU A 35 27.72 -4.07 -11.08
N ALA A 36 28.65 -4.63 -11.86
CA ALA A 36 29.16 -5.99 -11.66
C ALA A 36 30.00 -6.09 -10.38
N VAL A 37 30.81 -5.07 -10.08
CA VAL A 37 31.60 -4.98 -8.85
C VAL A 37 30.70 -4.79 -7.63
N VAL A 38 29.72 -3.88 -7.69
CA VAL A 38 28.73 -3.70 -6.60
C VAL A 38 27.96 -4.99 -6.33
N SER A 39 27.49 -5.64 -7.40
CA SER A 39 26.78 -6.92 -7.36
C SER A 39 27.62 -8.03 -6.71
N THR A 40 28.88 -8.17 -7.13
CA THR A 40 29.74 -9.27 -6.68
C THR A 40 30.25 -9.10 -5.26
N ILE A 41 30.60 -7.88 -4.86
CA ILE A 41 31.22 -7.59 -3.57
C ILE A 41 30.16 -7.25 -2.51
N PHE A 42 29.38 -6.20 -2.75
CA PHE A 42 28.48 -5.65 -1.74
C PHE A 42 27.18 -6.46 -1.62
N VAL A 43 26.52 -6.80 -2.73
CA VAL A 43 25.20 -7.43 -2.68
C VAL A 43 25.24 -8.86 -2.13
N LYS A 44 26.31 -9.62 -2.39
CA LYS A 44 26.51 -10.94 -1.77
C LYS A 44 26.60 -10.84 -0.25
N ALA A 45 27.45 -9.95 0.26
CA ALA A 45 27.58 -9.73 1.70
C ALA A 45 26.29 -9.16 2.33
N LEU A 46 25.57 -8.31 1.60
CA LEU A 46 24.26 -7.79 2.04
C LEU A 46 23.25 -8.94 2.20
N LEU A 47 23.14 -9.83 1.20
CA LEU A 47 22.22 -10.95 1.26
C LEU A 47 22.56 -11.90 2.42
N GLU A 48 23.83 -12.16 2.69
CA GLU A 48 24.29 -12.91 3.86
C GLU A 48 23.88 -12.24 5.18
N ALA A 49 24.09 -10.93 5.31
CA ALA A 49 23.67 -10.17 6.49
C ALA A 49 22.13 -10.11 6.66
N LEU A 50 21.37 -10.15 5.56
CA LEU A 50 19.93 -10.32 5.60
C LEU A 50 19.51 -11.77 5.95
N GLY A 51 20.46 -12.70 5.97
CA GLY A 51 20.32 -14.08 6.40
C GLY A 51 20.20 -15.09 5.27
N PHE A 52 20.39 -14.72 4.00
CA PHE A 52 20.33 -15.66 2.88
C PHE A 52 21.71 -16.26 2.60
N SER A 53 21.83 -17.57 2.78
CA SER A 53 23.06 -18.32 2.47
C SER A 53 23.31 -18.43 0.97
N GLU A 54 24.48 -18.97 0.58
CA GLU A 54 24.82 -19.16 -0.83
C GLU A 54 23.83 -20.05 -1.60
N SER A 55 23.30 -21.07 -0.92
CA SER A 55 22.30 -21.99 -1.50
C SER A 55 20.89 -21.38 -1.62
N GLU A 56 20.68 -20.21 -1.02
CA GLU A 56 19.40 -19.50 -0.93
C GLU A 56 19.33 -18.26 -1.83
N ARG A 57 20.36 -18.04 -2.67
CA ARG A 57 20.47 -16.91 -3.60
C ARG A 57 20.79 -17.38 -5.01
N TYR A 58 20.34 -16.63 -6.02
CA TYR A 58 20.59 -16.90 -7.43
C TYR A 58 20.80 -15.59 -8.21
N PRO A 59 21.92 -15.42 -8.94
CA PRO A 59 22.17 -14.23 -9.77
C PRO A 59 21.39 -14.30 -11.10
N GLU A 60 21.14 -13.16 -11.73
CA GLU A 60 20.49 -13.05 -13.05
C GLU A 60 19.19 -13.86 -13.14
N PHE A 61 18.31 -13.69 -12.16
CA PHE A 61 17.08 -14.46 -12.06
C PHE A 61 16.08 -14.05 -13.13
N ASN A 62 15.76 -14.97 -14.04
CA ASN A 62 14.76 -14.76 -15.09
C ASN A 62 13.35 -14.59 -14.48
N THR A 63 12.76 -13.41 -14.68
CA THR A 63 11.45 -13.04 -14.11
C THR A 63 10.26 -13.53 -14.95
N GLY A 64 10.52 -14.03 -16.16
CA GLY A 64 9.53 -14.59 -17.08
C GLY A 64 8.91 -13.59 -18.07
N ALA A 65 9.28 -12.31 -18.02
CA ALA A 65 8.82 -11.31 -18.97
C ALA A 65 9.90 -11.06 -20.04
N GLY A 66 9.73 -11.56 -21.27
CA GLY A 66 10.51 -11.12 -22.44
C GLY A 66 12.04 -11.23 -22.37
N GLY A 67 12.59 -12.14 -21.55
CA GLY A 67 14.04 -12.27 -21.33
C GLY A 67 14.59 -11.43 -20.17
N ASP A 68 13.75 -10.66 -19.49
CA ASP A 68 14.15 -9.82 -18.35
C ASP A 68 14.66 -10.68 -17.17
N ALA A 69 15.85 -10.35 -16.70
CA ALA A 69 16.45 -10.89 -15.49
C ALA A 69 16.66 -9.79 -14.46
N VAL A 70 16.42 -10.11 -13.19
CA VAL A 70 16.80 -9.26 -12.05
C VAL A 70 18.15 -9.73 -11.52
N ASP A 71 18.99 -8.80 -11.03
CA ASP A 71 20.38 -9.09 -10.68
C ASP A 71 20.51 -10.20 -9.64
N PHE A 72 19.64 -10.22 -8.63
CA PHE A 72 19.50 -11.35 -7.73
C PHE A 72 18.06 -11.66 -7.37
N ALA A 73 17.82 -12.95 -7.12
CA ALA A 73 16.70 -13.42 -6.33
C ALA A 73 17.21 -14.22 -5.13
N ALA A 74 16.45 -14.19 -4.04
CA ALA A 74 16.72 -14.98 -2.85
C ALA A 74 15.45 -15.55 -2.24
N ARG A 75 15.58 -16.73 -1.60
CA ARG A 75 14.51 -17.42 -0.88
C ARG A 75 15.13 -18.42 0.09
N LYS A 76 14.59 -18.47 1.30
CA LYS A 76 14.95 -19.51 2.28
C LYS A 76 14.70 -20.91 1.74
N ASN A 77 15.61 -21.83 2.04
CA ASN A 77 15.42 -23.25 1.70
C ASN A 77 14.32 -23.87 2.56
N THR A 78 13.66 -24.89 2.02
CA THR A 78 12.86 -25.82 2.83
C THR A 78 13.56 -27.19 2.85
N SER A 79 13.06 -28.16 3.64
CA SER A 79 13.73 -29.44 3.88
C SER A 79 14.23 -30.16 2.62
N ASP A 80 13.49 -30.04 1.51
CA ASP A 80 13.76 -30.76 0.28
C ASP A 80 13.91 -29.85 -0.95
N ASP A 81 13.84 -28.52 -0.77
CA ASP A 81 13.87 -27.54 -1.87
C ASP A 81 14.94 -26.48 -1.64
N ILE A 82 16.07 -26.65 -2.35
CA ILE A 82 17.20 -25.73 -2.37
C ILE A 82 17.00 -24.73 -3.50
N PHE A 83 16.89 -23.43 -3.16
CA PHE A 83 16.53 -22.39 -4.12
C PHE A 83 17.54 -22.24 -5.26
N LEU A 84 18.85 -22.36 -4.99
CA LEU A 84 19.91 -22.31 -6.00
C LEU A 84 19.72 -23.34 -7.14
N HIS A 85 19.11 -24.48 -6.82
CA HIS A 85 18.83 -25.56 -7.78
C HIS A 85 17.47 -25.39 -8.45
N THR A 86 16.41 -25.14 -7.68
CA THR A 86 15.04 -25.09 -8.22
C THR A 86 14.71 -23.79 -8.92
N ARG A 87 15.18 -22.66 -8.39
CA ARG A 87 15.00 -21.31 -8.95
C ARG A 87 13.53 -20.97 -9.17
N GLN A 88 12.69 -21.41 -8.25
CA GLN A 88 11.26 -21.15 -8.27
C GLN A 88 10.85 -20.39 -7.02
N ASN A 89 9.76 -19.64 -7.16
CA ASN A 89 9.10 -18.99 -6.05
C ASN A 89 10.03 -18.06 -5.24
N PRO A 90 10.73 -17.09 -5.89
CA PRO A 90 11.61 -16.17 -5.18
C PRO A 90 10.83 -15.41 -4.10
N PHE A 91 11.52 -15.02 -3.02
CA PHE A 91 10.93 -14.27 -1.91
C PHE A 91 11.39 -12.81 -1.90
N LEU A 92 12.68 -12.58 -2.16
CA LEU A 92 13.32 -11.28 -2.27
C LEU A 92 13.94 -11.14 -3.67
N LEU A 93 13.76 -9.99 -4.30
CA LEU A 93 14.49 -9.59 -5.52
C LEU A 93 15.43 -8.42 -5.20
N VAL A 94 16.58 -8.34 -5.86
CA VAL A 94 17.52 -7.21 -5.71
C VAL A 94 17.88 -6.68 -7.09
N GLU A 95 17.58 -5.41 -7.34
CA GLU A 95 18.01 -4.64 -8.50
C GLU A 95 19.22 -3.79 -8.12
N VAL A 96 20.29 -3.91 -8.89
CA VAL A 96 21.59 -3.32 -8.61
C VAL A 96 21.92 -2.28 -9.67
N LYS A 97 22.61 -1.22 -9.26
CA LYS A 97 23.21 -0.24 -10.18
C LYS A 97 24.66 0.02 -9.77
N GLY A 98 25.48 0.49 -10.70
CA GLY A 98 26.81 1.02 -10.38
C GLY A 98 26.75 2.30 -9.53
N GLN A 99 27.81 2.60 -8.80
CA GLN A 99 27.92 3.81 -7.97
C GLN A 99 27.89 5.11 -8.80
N ASN A 100 28.18 5.02 -10.11
CA ASN A 100 28.05 6.12 -11.07
C ASN A 100 26.58 6.50 -11.37
N ILE A 101 25.62 5.65 -11.02
CA ILE A 101 24.19 5.94 -11.20
C ILE A 101 23.65 6.62 -9.95
N ASN A 102 23.15 7.86 -10.08
CA ASN A 102 22.57 8.58 -8.96
C ASN A 102 21.20 8.00 -8.56
N LEU A 103 21.16 7.22 -7.48
CA LEU A 103 19.93 6.66 -6.94
C LEU A 103 19.29 7.52 -5.83
N ALA A 104 19.71 8.78 -5.61
CA ALA A 104 19.07 9.67 -4.64
C ALA A 104 17.57 9.89 -4.93
N ASP A 105 16.81 10.24 -3.90
CA ASP A 105 15.37 10.49 -4.02
C ASP A 105 15.05 11.56 -5.07
N GLY A 106 14.04 11.26 -5.88
CA GLY A 106 13.60 12.14 -6.96
C GLY A 106 14.49 12.13 -8.22
N SER A 107 15.62 11.41 -8.22
CA SER A 107 16.43 11.31 -9.43
C SER A 107 15.72 10.52 -10.54
N PRO A 108 15.92 10.86 -11.84
CA PRO A 108 15.35 10.08 -12.94
C PRO A 108 15.78 8.60 -12.94
N ALA A 109 17.02 8.33 -12.52
CA ALA A 109 17.54 6.97 -12.43
C ALA A 109 16.88 6.18 -11.29
N ASN A 110 16.62 6.81 -10.14
CA ASN A 110 15.88 6.20 -9.05
C ASN A 110 14.46 5.84 -9.49
N GLN A 111 13.72 6.78 -10.09
CA GLN A 111 12.37 6.54 -10.61
C GLN A 111 12.32 5.39 -11.63
N THR A 112 13.28 5.36 -12.56
CA THR A 112 13.37 4.30 -13.58
C THR A 112 13.67 2.93 -12.95
N THR A 113 14.59 2.88 -11.97
CA THR A 113 14.96 1.65 -11.26
C THR A 113 13.81 1.13 -10.41
N GLN A 114 13.05 2.00 -9.73
CA GLN A 114 11.83 1.62 -9.02
C GLN A 114 10.78 1.02 -9.98
N ALA A 115 10.57 1.64 -11.14
CA ALA A 115 9.64 1.13 -12.15
C ALA A 115 10.07 -0.25 -12.69
N GLN A 116 11.37 -0.46 -12.88
CA GLN A 116 11.96 -1.74 -13.28
C GLN A 116 11.76 -2.82 -12.22
N LEU A 117 12.12 -2.55 -10.95
CA LEU A 117 11.88 -3.48 -9.85
C LEU A 117 10.40 -3.83 -9.70
N LYS A 118 9.50 -2.83 -9.81
CA LYS A 118 8.04 -3.06 -9.79
C LYS A 118 7.60 -4.00 -10.90
N LYS A 119 8.14 -3.85 -12.12
CA LYS A 119 7.88 -4.76 -13.24
C LYS A 119 8.29 -6.19 -12.86
N TYR A 120 9.50 -6.37 -12.32
CA TYR A 120 10.04 -7.68 -11.94
C TYR A 120 9.24 -8.35 -10.84
N LEU A 121 8.90 -7.62 -9.79
CA LEU A 121 8.04 -8.13 -8.73
C LEU A 121 6.73 -8.62 -9.33
N LEU A 122 6.09 -7.84 -10.20
CA LEU A 122 4.79 -8.21 -10.78
C LEU A 122 4.87 -9.26 -11.92
N SER A 123 6.06 -9.75 -12.29
CA SER A 123 6.23 -10.74 -13.35
C SER A 123 5.73 -12.15 -12.97
N PRO A 124 5.39 -13.02 -13.97
CA PRO A 124 4.76 -14.32 -13.72
C PRO A 124 5.57 -15.30 -12.86
N LYS A 125 6.91 -15.32 -12.96
CA LYS A 125 7.76 -16.20 -12.13
C LYS A 125 8.02 -15.65 -10.73
N CYS A 126 7.64 -14.41 -10.46
CA CYS A 126 7.91 -13.70 -9.22
C CYS A 126 6.68 -13.56 -8.34
N LYS A 127 5.58 -14.28 -8.60
CA LYS A 127 4.29 -14.13 -7.87
C LYS A 127 4.42 -14.30 -6.34
N THR A 128 5.39 -15.08 -5.88
CA THR A 128 5.67 -15.31 -4.46
C THR A 128 6.58 -14.26 -3.82
N ALA A 129 7.26 -13.43 -4.63
CA ALA A 129 8.17 -12.41 -4.13
C ALA A 129 7.38 -11.41 -3.27
N LYS A 130 7.82 -11.22 -2.04
CA LYS A 130 7.24 -10.28 -1.08
C LYS A 130 8.04 -9.00 -0.97
N TRP A 131 9.33 -9.07 -1.29
CA TRP A 131 10.27 -7.99 -1.09
C TRP A 131 11.08 -7.71 -2.34
N GLY A 132 11.43 -6.45 -2.52
CA GLY A 132 12.39 -6.00 -3.53
C GLY A 132 13.35 -4.98 -2.91
N ILE A 133 14.61 -5.01 -3.30
CA ILE A 133 15.61 -4.01 -2.93
C ILE A 133 16.10 -3.34 -4.20
N ILE A 134 16.29 -2.03 -4.17
CA ILE A 134 17.17 -1.34 -5.13
C ILE A 134 18.41 -0.86 -4.38
N THR A 135 19.59 -0.98 -4.96
CA THR A 135 20.81 -0.42 -4.36
C THR A 135 21.92 -0.17 -5.37
N ASN A 136 22.78 0.79 -5.07
CA ASN A 136 24.06 0.98 -5.74
C ASN A 136 25.23 1.01 -4.74
N SER A 137 25.06 0.44 -3.55
CA SER A 137 25.95 0.55 -2.36
C SER A 137 26.11 1.94 -1.74
N THR A 138 25.66 3.00 -2.41
CA THR A 138 25.58 4.37 -1.86
C THR A 138 24.18 4.67 -1.33
N TYR A 139 23.16 4.19 -2.02
CA TYR A 139 21.75 4.28 -1.65
C TYR A 139 21.14 2.88 -1.60
N ILE A 140 20.16 2.68 -0.74
CA ILE A 140 19.40 1.45 -0.61
C ILE A 140 17.95 1.75 -0.22
N GLN A 141 17.01 1.05 -0.86
CA GLN A 141 15.60 1.15 -0.52
C GLN A 141 14.93 -0.22 -0.60
N LEU A 142 14.10 -0.52 0.41
CA LEU A 142 13.28 -1.72 0.49
C LEU A 142 11.86 -1.44 0.01
N PHE A 143 11.30 -2.38 -0.75
CA PHE A 143 9.92 -2.35 -1.26
C PHE A 143 9.18 -3.60 -0.82
N ARG A 144 7.92 -3.45 -0.39
CA ARG A 144 7.02 -4.55 -0.09
C ARG A 144 6.02 -4.72 -1.23
N ARG A 145 5.80 -5.96 -1.65
CA ARG A 145 4.74 -6.34 -2.58
C ARG A 145 3.56 -6.97 -1.84
N HIS A 146 2.37 -6.43 -2.07
CA HIS A 146 1.10 -6.97 -1.60
C HIS A 146 0.13 -7.14 -2.77
N GLY A 147 0.01 -8.37 -3.27
CA GLY A 147 -0.73 -8.65 -4.51
C GLY A 147 -0.18 -7.83 -5.67
N LYS A 148 -1.01 -7.01 -6.32
CA LYS A 148 -0.60 -6.13 -7.43
C LYS A 148 0.06 -4.81 -7.00
N VAL A 149 0.08 -4.52 -5.70
CA VAL A 149 0.64 -3.28 -5.16
C VAL A 149 2.08 -3.50 -4.74
N VAL A 150 2.97 -2.58 -5.12
CA VAL A 150 4.34 -2.50 -4.62
C VAL A 150 4.50 -1.13 -3.96
N VAL A 151 4.83 -1.11 -2.68
CA VAL A 151 5.00 0.11 -1.88
C VAL A 151 6.42 0.20 -1.31
N PRO A 152 6.98 1.41 -1.16
CA PRO A 152 8.16 1.60 -0.33
C PRO A 152 7.91 1.10 1.09
N ALA A 153 8.89 0.43 1.67
CA ALA A 153 8.86 -0.04 3.06
C ALA A 153 9.91 0.64 3.94
N THR A 154 10.85 1.35 3.32
CA THR A 154 11.82 2.27 3.92
C THR A 154 11.89 3.54 3.07
N ALA A 155 12.42 4.62 3.67
CA ALA A 155 13.02 5.69 2.87
C ALA A 155 14.12 5.12 1.95
N ASN A 156 14.51 5.94 0.98
CA ASN A 156 15.73 5.70 0.23
C ASN A 156 16.92 6.19 1.06
N LEU A 157 17.60 5.24 1.70
CA LEU A 157 18.60 5.52 2.70
C LEU A 157 19.96 5.63 2.05
N ARG A 158 20.68 6.72 2.32
CA ARG A 158 22.10 6.82 1.98
C ARG A 158 22.90 6.00 2.97
N ILE A 159 23.76 5.13 2.46
CA ILE A 159 24.66 4.30 3.26
C ILE A 159 25.88 5.13 3.65
N GLU A 160 26.13 5.18 4.96
CA GLU A 160 27.27 5.85 5.59
C GLU A 160 27.88 4.91 6.64
N GLN A 161 29.12 5.17 7.05
CA GLN A 161 29.89 4.31 7.95
C GLN A 161 29.16 3.99 9.26
N ASP A 162 28.46 4.97 9.81
CA ASP A 162 27.79 4.91 11.12
C ASP A 162 26.35 4.36 11.04
N ASN A 163 25.75 4.31 9.84
CA ASN A 163 24.35 3.95 9.68
C ASN A 163 24.12 2.57 9.03
N LEU A 164 25.13 1.97 8.38
CA LEU A 164 25.00 0.71 7.65
C LEU A 164 24.39 -0.42 8.50
N ASN A 165 24.84 -0.57 9.74
CA ASN A 165 24.32 -1.60 10.66
C ASN A 165 22.83 -1.40 10.95
N LYS A 166 22.42 -0.15 11.18
CA LYS A 166 21.03 0.20 11.47
C LYS A 166 20.14 -0.08 10.26
N ILE A 167 20.59 0.31 9.06
CA ILE A 167 19.88 0.07 7.81
C ILE A 167 19.62 -1.42 7.62
N VAL A 168 20.67 -2.25 7.71
CA VAL A 168 20.58 -3.69 7.43
C VAL A 168 19.73 -4.39 8.48
N THR A 169 19.85 -4.00 9.75
CA THR A 169 19.03 -4.51 10.86
C THR A 169 17.54 -4.18 10.64
N GLU A 170 17.23 -2.95 10.23
CA GLU A 170 15.85 -2.54 9.93
C GLU A 170 15.27 -3.31 8.73
N ILE A 171 16.04 -3.44 7.65
CA ILE A 171 15.61 -4.20 6.46
C ILE A 171 15.37 -5.66 6.83
N LYS A 172 16.31 -6.30 7.55
CA LYS A 172 16.16 -7.68 8.02
C LYS A 172 14.92 -7.85 8.88
N HIS A 173 14.69 -6.93 9.83
CA HIS A 173 13.53 -6.97 10.70
C HIS A 173 12.21 -6.89 9.92
N LYS A 174 12.11 -6.00 8.92
CA LYS A 174 10.91 -5.90 8.06
C LYS A 174 10.69 -7.16 7.23
N ILE A 175 11.76 -7.74 6.70
CA ILE A 175 11.70 -8.99 5.92
C ILE A 175 11.24 -10.17 6.79
N GLU A 176 11.81 -10.32 7.98
CA GLU A 176 11.48 -11.42 8.91
C GLU A 176 10.10 -11.25 9.55
N ASN A 177 9.68 -10.01 9.81
CA ASN A 177 8.39 -9.67 10.40
C ASN A 177 7.47 -9.03 9.35
N THR A 178 7.26 -9.76 8.25
CA THR A 178 6.50 -9.23 7.11
C THR A 178 5.05 -8.90 7.53
N PRO A 179 4.62 -7.62 7.47
CA PRO A 179 3.24 -7.27 7.74
C PRO A 179 2.32 -7.87 6.68
N ARG A 180 1.22 -8.47 7.14
CA ARG A 180 0.21 -9.13 6.30
C ARG A 180 -0.67 -8.10 5.60
N ALA A 181 -1.12 -7.05 6.29
CA ALA A 181 -2.12 -6.14 5.75
C ALA A 181 -1.53 -5.07 4.83
N LEU A 182 -2.26 -4.75 3.77
CA LEU A 182 -2.15 -3.48 3.05
C LEU A 182 -3.21 -2.49 3.57
N SER A 183 -2.78 -1.36 4.13
CA SER A 183 -3.69 -0.27 4.52
C SER A 183 -4.03 0.60 3.30
N VAL A 184 -5.32 0.79 3.04
CA VAL A 184 -5.84 1.49 1.86
C VAL A 184 -6.76 2.60 2.33
N CYS A 185 -6.36 3.86 2.14
CA CYS A 185 -7.27 4.99 2.32
C CYS A 185 -8.02 5.24 1.01
N VAL A 186 -9.35 5.35 1.05
CA VAL A 186 -10.13 5.74 -0.12
C VAL A 186 -10.41 7.24 -0.04
N TYR A 187 -9.74 8.04 -0.86
CA TYR A 187 -9.77 9.50 -0.72
C TYR A 187 -9.87 10.25 -2.05
N ASN A 188 -10.69 11.30 -2.03
CA ASN A 188 -10.74 12.37 -3.01
C ASN A 188 -11.31 13.59 -2.29
N ASN A 189 -10.74 14.78 -2.56
CA ASN A 189 -11.21 16.05 -1.99
C ASN A 189 -12.57 16.52 -2.56
N LYS A 190 -13.40 15.60 -3.07
CA LYS A 190 -14.75 15.85 -3.60
C LYS A 190 -15.77 14.90 -2.97
N GLY A 191 -16.85 15.46 -2.44
CA GLY A 191 -18.01 14.71 -1.99
C GLY A 191 -18.74 13.97 -3.11
N GLY A 192 -19.37 12.84 -2.78
CA GLY A 192 -20.23 12.10 -3.70
C GLY A 192 -19.50 11.33 -4.81
N VAL A 193 -18.18 11.13 -4.73
CA VAL A 193 -17.42 10.26 -5.67
C VAL A 193 -17.51 8.76 -5.32
N GLY A 194 -18.22 8.41 -4.24
CA GLY A 194 -18.43 7.02 -3.80
C GLY A 194 -17.30 6.43 -2.96
N LYS A 195 -16.70 7.19 -2.03
CA LYS A 195 -15.64 6.69 -1.11
C LYS A 195 -16.14 5.57 -0.19
N THR A 196 -17.10 5.89 0.68
CA THR A 196 -17.78 4.96 1.60
C THR A 196 -18.36 3.75 0.88
N THR A 197 -19.07 3.98 -0.24
CA THR A 197 -19.65 2.88 -1.02
C THR A 197 -18.58 1.99 -1.65
N THR A 198 -17.44 2.57 -2.06
CA THR A 198 -16.30 1.78 -2.54
C THR A 198 -15.76 0.90 -1.42
N ILE A 199 -15.56 1.44 -0.22
CA ILE A 199 -15.03 0.72 0.94
C ILE A 199 -15.91 -0.48 1.29
N ILE A 200 -17.20 -0.27 1.49
CA ILE A 200 -18.14 -1.33 1.89
C ILE A 200 -18.15 -2.47 0.87
N ASN A 201 -18.25 -2.14 -0.42
CA ASN A 201 -18.35 -3.16 -1.47
C ASN A 201 -17.01 -3.82 -1.76
N LEU A 202 -15.90 -3.08 -1.68
CA LEU A 202 -14.55 -3.64 -1.81
C LEU A 202 -14.23 -4.59 -0.64
N ALA A 203 -14.57 -4.23 0.60
CA ALA A 203 -14.42 -5.11 1.76
C ALA A 203 -15.15 -6.43 1.55
N ALA A 204 -16.41 -6.34 1.09
CA ALA A 204 -17.21 -7.51 0.83
C ALA A 204 -16.64 -8.40 -0.29
N ILE A 205 -16.13 -7.81 -1.39
CA ILE A 205 -15.48 -8.58 -2.46
C ILE A 205 -14.16 -9.20 -2.01
N LEU A 206 -13.30 -8.45 -1.32
CA LEU A 206 -12.05 -8.99 -0.79
C LEU A 206 -12.32 -10.17 0.14
N ARG A 207 -13.37 -10.09 0.96
CA ARG A 207 -13.82 -11.23 1.78
C ARG A 207 -14.30 -12.44 0.98
N LYS A 208 -14.97 -12.23 -0.17
CA LYS A 208 -15.31 -13.32 -1.11
C LYS A 208 -14.07 -13.99 -1.70
N HIS A 209 -12.94 -13.28 -1.77
CA HIS A 209 -11.61 -13.80 -2.11
C HIS A 209 -10.81 -14.28 -0.88
N GLU A 210 -11.52 -14.67 0.18
CA GLU A 210 -10.96 -15.25 1.42
C GLU A 210 -9.96 -14.34 2.14
N LYS A 211 -10.03 -13.02 1.89
CA LYS A 211 -9.20 -12.04 2.60
C LYS A 211 -9.85 -11.65 3.93
N LYS A 212 -9.02 -11.55 4.96
CA LYS A 212 -9.40 -10.92 6.23
C LYS A 212 -9.36 -9.41 6.05
N VAL A 213 -10.49 -8.74 6.28
CA VAL A 213 -10.63 -7.29 6.05
C VAL A 213 -11.04 -6.61 7.34
N LEU A 214 -10.35 -5.52 7.67
CA LEU A 214 -10.76 -4.54 8.67
C LEU A 214 -11.19 -3.27 7.94
N VAL A 215 -12.38 -2.76 8.25
CA VAL A 215 -12.84 -1.44 7.80
C VAL A 215 -12.73 -0.46 8.97
N VAL A 216 -12.25 0.74 8.73
CA VAL A 216 -12.17 1.81 9.72
C VAL A 216 -13.00 2.97 9.22
N ASP A 217 -14.10 3.26 9.90
CA ASP A 217 -14.90 4.46 9.62
C ASP A 217 -14.29 5.65 10.35
N PHE A 218 -13.39 6.36 9.67
CA PHE A 218 -12.66 7.50 10.21
C PHE A 218 -13.25 8.84 9.73
N ASP A 219 -14.56 8.84 9.44
CA ASP A 219 -15.35 10.02 9.13
C ASP A 219 -16.30 10.32 10.30
N SER A 220 -16.29 11.56 10.82
CA SER A 220 -17.22 11.97 11.88
C SER A 220 -18.68 11.88 11.42
N GLN A 221 -18.92 11.97 10.11
CA GLN A 221 -20.23 11.74 9.53
C GLN A 221 -20.68 10.29 9.62
N SER A 222 -19.83 9.32 9.96
CA SER A 222 -20.23 7.93 10.26
C SER A 222 -21.02 7.21 9.14
N ASP A 223 -20.78 7.56 7.87
CA ASP A 223 -21.54 7.01 6.74
C ASP A 223 -21.36 5.50 6.61
N THR A 224 -20.14 4.98 6.86
CA THR A 224 -19.87 3.54 6.80
C THR A 224 -20.61 2.81 7.93
N THR A 225 -20.49 3.32 9.15
CA THR A 225 -21.13 2.77 10.36
C THR A 225 -22.65 2.73 10.22
N ARG A 226 -23.28 3.82 9.75
CA ARG A 226 -24.74 3.88 9.52
C ARG A 226 -25.18 2.97 8.39
N SER A 227 -24.44 2.93 7.28
CA SER A 227 -24.77 2.08 6.14
C SER A 227 -24.76 0.61 6.51
N LEU A 228 -23.91 0.20 7.47
CA LEU A 228 -23.81 -1.17 7.96
C LEU A 228 -24.66 -1.46 9.21
N LYS A 229 -25.41 -0.49 9.74
CA LYS A 229 -26.20 -0.60 10.98
C LYS A 229 -25.39 -1.11 12.18
N LEU A 230 -24.17 -0.62 12.32
CA LEU A 230 -23.29 -1.06 13.42
C LEU A 230 -23.53 -0.21 14.67
N GLY A 231 -23.56 -0.87 15.82
CA GLY A 231 -23.46 -0.23 17.13
C GLY A 231 -22.00 0.08 17.50
N PRO A 232 -21.76 0.77 18.62
CA PRO A 232 -20.41 1.02 19.10
C PRO A 232 -19.71 -0.27 19.55
N GLY A 233 -18.38 -0.27 19.47
CA GLY A 233 -17.55 -1.28 20.14
C GLY A 233 -17.57 -1.14 21.67
N LYS A 234 -16.80 -1.99 22.36
CA LYS A 234 -16.59 -1.85 23.81
C LYS A 234 -15.80 -0.59 24.15
N LEU A 235 -14.93 -0.16 23.24
CA LEU A 235 -14.29 1.15 23.23
C LEU A 235 -14.71 1.90 21.97
N SER A 236 -14.79 3.22 22.08
CA SER A 236 -14.99 4.08 20.93
C SER A 236 -13.67 4.39 20.21
N LEU A 237 -13.75 4.79 18.93
CA LEU A 237 -12.58 5.20 18.17
C LEU A 237 -11.96 6.49 18.74
N SER A 238 -12.79 7.41 19.23
CA SER A 238 -12.35 8.61 19.95
C SER A 238 -11.53 8.29 21.22
N GLU A 239 -11.91 7.24 21.96
CA GLU A 239 -11.14 6.76 23.11
C GLU A 239 -9.79 6.17 22.68
N CYS A 240 -9.77 5.41 21.59
CA CYS A 240 -8.52 4.89 21.02
C CYS A 240 -7.58 6.02 20.56
N LEU A 241 -8.12 7.11 20.01
CA LEU A 241 -7.35 8.27 19.59
C LEU A 241 -6.74 9.05 20.76
N THR A 242 -7.43 9.12 21.90
CA THR A 242 -7.03 9.97 23.02
C THR A 242 -6.34 9.23 24.17
N ASN A 243 -6.42 7.90 24.21
CA ASN A 243 -5.80 7.10 25.28
C ASN A 243 -4.73 6.12 24.72
N PRO A 244 -3.41 6.35 24.94
CA PRO A 244 -2.33 5.43 24.55
C PRO A 244 -2.46 4.02 25.10
N HIS A 245 -3.16 3.84 26.21
CA HIS A 245 -3.09 2.65 27.03
C HIS A 245 -4.21 1.64 26.74
N VAL A 246 -5.06 1.90 25.73
CA VAL A 246 -6.13 0.98 25.34
C VAL A 246 -5.73 0.11 24.17
N ASP A 247 -6.27 -1.12 24.14
CA ASP A 247 -6.18 -2.00 22.98
C ASP A 247 -7.36 -1.73 22.04
N ALA A 248 -7.05 -1.25 20.83
CA ALA A 248 -8.03 -0.95 19.80
C ALA A 248 -8.83 -2.18 19.34
N ARG A 249 -8.42 -3.41 19.65
CA ARG A 249 -9.24 -4.63 19.44
C ARG A 249 -10.61 -4.51 20.10
N ALA A 250 -10.71 -3.80 21.23
CA ALA A 250 -11.98 -3.60 21.92
C ALA A 250 -12.95 -2.66 21.17
N ALA A 251 -12.46 -1.89 20.18
CA ALA A 251 -13.30 -1.07 19.31
C ALA A 251 -13.85 -1.85 18.10
N ILE A 252 -13.39 -3.08 17.86
CA ILE A 252 -13.84 -3.89 16.71
C ILE A 252 -15.26 -4.41 16.93
N VAL A 253 -16.08 -4.25 15.90
CA VAL A 253 -17.41 -4.81 15.78
C VAL A 253 -17.47 -5.70 14.53
N PRO A 254 -17.87 -6.97 14.65
CA PRO A 254 -18.01 -7.85 13.49
C PRO A 254 -19.22 -7.44 12.66
N PHE A 255 -19.02 -7.21 11.36
CA PHE A 255 -20.13 -7.12 10.42
C PHE A 255 -20.59 -8.53 10.05
N THR A 256 -21.87 -8.80 10.32
CA THR A 256 -22.48 -10.11 10.11
C THR A 256 -23.61 -10.04 9.09
N VAL A 257 -23.84 -11.15 8.39
CA VAL A 257 -24.93 -11.30 7.44
C VAL A 257 -25.75 -12.54 7.75
N GLU A 258 -27.07 -12.44 7.63
CA GLU A 258 -27.97 -13.57 7.78
C GLU A 258 -28.07 -14.33 6.45
N ALA A 259 -27.72 -15.62 6.46
CA ALA A 259 -27.85 -16.48 5.28
C ALA A 259 -28.29 -17.88 5.70
N LYS A 260 -29.41 -18.35 5.12
CA LYS A 260 -29.99 -19.68 5.39
C LYS A 260 -30.22 -19.95 6.88
N GLY A 261 -30.69 -18.95 7.62
CA GLY A 261 -30.95 -19.03 9.06
C GLY A 261 -29.69 -19.07 9.93
N LYS A 262 -28.53 -18.66 9.40
CA LYS A 262 -27.28 -18.55 10.14
C LYS A 262 -26.71 -17.13 10.03
N THR A 263 -26.28 -16.60 11.17
CA THR A 263 -25.44 -15.41 11.25
C THR A 263 -24.01 -15.75 10.82
N ILE A 264 -23.54 -15.14 9.75
CA ILE A 264 -22.18 -15.35 9.21
C ILE A 264 -21.36 -14.09 9.44
N HIS A 265 -20.23 -14.22 10.14
CA HIS A 265 -19.21 -13.17 10.20
C HIS A 265 -18.58 -12.96 8.82
N PHE A 266 -18.65 -11.72 8.33
CA PHE A 266 -18.15 -11.38 7.02
C PHE A 266 -16.81 -10.64 7.12
N PHE A 267 -16.76 -9.46 7.72
CA PHE A 267 -15.52 -8.72 7.98
C PHE A 267 -15.65 -7.91 9.27
N ASP A 268 -14.55 -7.33 9.72
CA ASP A 268 -14.50 -6.54 10.95
C ASP A 268 -14.52 -5.05 10.66
N VAL A 269 -15.11 -4.28 11.57
CA VAL A 269 -15.24 -2.82 11.44
C VAL A 269 -14.87 -2.15 12.75
N ILE A 270 -14.08 -1.08 12.69
CA ILE A 270 -13.98 -0.09 13.76
C ILE A 270 -14.96 1.04 13.39
N PRO A 271 -16.12 1.13 14.05
CA PRO A 271 -17.12 2.14 13.73
C PRO A 271 -16.66 3.53 14.18
N SER A 272 -17.17 4.54 13.50
CA SER A 272 -17.11 5.93 13.96
C SER A 272 -18.05 6.10 15.15
N ASP A 273 -17.76 7.08 16.00
CA ASP A 273 -18.57 7.38 17.18
C ASP A 273 -18.86 8.89 17.28
N PRO A 274 -19.97 9.29 17.93
CA PRO A 274 -20.42 10.69 17.93
C PRO A 274 -19.40 11.71 18.45
N LYS A 275 -18.46 11.31 19.34
CA LYS A 275 -17.46 12.23 19.89
C LYS A 275 -16.40 12.61 18.85
N MET A 276 -16.26 11.86 17.75
CA MET A 276 -15.35 12.19 16.65
C MET A 276 -15.60 13.60 16.10
N GLU A 277 -16.86 14.08 16.11
CA GLU A 277 -17.21 15.43 15.67
C GLU A 277 -16.50 16.52 16.48
N GLU A 278 -16.24 16.30 17.78
CA GLU A 278 -15.53 17.26 18.62
C GLU A 278 -14.10 17.51 18.13
N TYR A 279 -13.45 16.46 17.58
CA TYR A 279 -12.07 16.50 17.09
C TYR A 279 -11.93 17.00 15.65
N THR A 280 -13.04 17.39 14.99
CA THR A 280 -12.98 18.14 13.72
C THR A 280 -12.44 19.55 13.92
N LYS A 281 -12.59 20.10 15.14
CA LYS A 281 -12.07 21.41 15.53
C LYS A 281 -10.58 21.29 15.83
N GLU A 282 -9.76 22.13 15.22
CA GLU A 282 -8.30 22.13 15.41
C GLU A 282 -7.89 22.22 16.90
N SER A 283 -8.61 23.02 17.69
CA SER A 283 -8.36 23.19 19.12
C SER A 283 -8.58 21.92 19.95
N MET A 284 -9.35 20.95 19.45
CA MET A 284 -9.55 19.64 20.07
C MET A 284 -8.64 18.57 19.49
N ALA A 285 -8.27 18.68 18.21
CA ALA A 285 -7.34 17.76 17.56
C ALA A 285 -5.95 17.73 18.26
N VAL A 286 -5.53 18.81 18.91
CA VAL A 286 -4.29 18.85 19.73
C VAL A 286 -4.31 17.88 20.92
N ARG A 287 -5.49 17.39 21.33
CA ARG A 287 -5.63 16.38 22.40
C ARG A 287 -5.34 14.96 21.91
N ILE A 288 -5.25 14.77 20.60
CA ILE A 288 -4.94 13.47 20.00
C ILE A 288 -3.44 13.26 20.11
N GLU A 289 -3.07 12.18 20.78
CA GLU A 289 -1.68 11.83 21.02
C GLU A 289 -0.94 11.63 19.69
N LYS A 290 0.22 12.28 19.48
CA LYS A 290 0.99 12.24 18.22
C LYS A 290 0.24 12.77 16.98
N GLY A 291 -0.88 13.47 17.17
CA GLY A 291 -1.62 14.15 16.09
C GLY A 291 -1.96 13.20 14.94
N VAL A 292 -1.59 13.59 13.71
CA VAL A 292 -1.94 12.85 12.49
C VAL A 292 -1.36 11.43 12.44
N ALA A 293 -0.28 11.16 13.17
CA ALA A 293 0.32 9.83 13.22
C ALA A 293 -0.48 8.82 14.07
N ARG A 294 -1.42 9.29 14.89
CA ARG A 294 -2.09 8.46 15.89
C ARG A 294 -2.80 7.24 15.33
N LEU A 295 -3.56 7.43 14.26
CA LEU A 295 -4.31 6.32 13.65
C LEU A 295 -3.36 5.22 13.17
N ARG A 296 -2.17 5.57 12.68
CA ARG A 296 -1.17 4.58 12.25
C ARG A 296 -0.71 3.70 13.41
N ASP A 297 -0.50 4.28 14.59
CA ASP A 297 -0.13 3.53 15.79
C ASP A 297 -1.25 2.60 16.26
N ILE A 298 -2.50 3.10 16.24
CA ILE A 298 -3.71 2.31 16.55
C ILE A 298 -3.81 1.10 15.63
N LEU A 299 -3.49 1.26 14.34
CA LEU A 299 -3.61 0.19 13.34
C LEU A 299 -2.40 -0.76 13.30
N LYS A 300 -1.30 -0.44 13.99
CA LYS A 300 -0.06 -1.24 13.98
C LYS A 300 -0.28 -2.72 14.28
N PRO A 301 -1.06 -3.12 15.31
CA PRO A 301 -1.27 -4.55 15.60
C PRO A 301 -2.05 -5.28 14.50
N PHE A 302 -3.00 -4.59 13.85
CA PHE A 302 -3.88 -5.17 12.84
C PHE A 302 -3.15 -5.50 11.53
N HIS A 303 -1.99 -4.90 11.28
CA HIS A 303 -1.15 -5.24 10.14
C HIS A 303 -0.70 -6.71 10.12
N TYR A 304 -0.74 -7.41 11.26
CA TYR A 304 -0.39 -8.83 11.34
C TYR A 304 -1.61 -9.76 11.38
N GLU A 305 -2.82 -9.21 11.57
CA GLU A 305 -4.06 -9.98 11.74
C GLU A 305 -4.92 -10.02 10.46
N TYR A 306 -4.85 -8.96 9.65
CA TYR A 306 -5.67 -8.76 8.46
C TYR A 306 -4.84 -8.80 7.17
N ASP A 307 -5.50 -9.03 6.03
CA ASP A 307 -4.91 -8.88 4.68
C ASP A 307 -5.10 -7.46 4.14
N TYR A 308 -6.20 -6.79 4.51
CA TYR A 308 -6.49 -5.42 4.11
C TYR A 308 -7.09 -4.63 5.28
N ILE A 309 -6.65 -3.37 5.41
CA ILE A 309 -7.28 -2.38 6.27
C ILE A 309 -7.81 -1.27 5.37
N LEU A 310 -9.12 -1.07 5.31
CA LEU A 310 -9.74 -0.05 4.46
C LEU A 310 -10.17 1.13 5.33
N ILE A 311 -9.70 2.34 5.02
CA ILE A 311 -9.93 3.54 5.83
C ILE A 311 -10.86 4.48 5.06
N ASP A 312 -12.04 4.76 5.63
CA ASP A 312 -12.99 5.77 5.15
C ASP A 312 -12.69 7.10 5.81
N CYS A 313 -12.65 8.18 5.03
CA CYS A 313 -12.24 9.49 5.51
C CYS A 313 -13.14 10.59 4.92
N PRO A 314 -13.31 11.72 5.64
CA PRO A 314 -14.08 12.85 5.14
C PRO A 314 -13.42 13.47 3.91
N THR A 315 -14.17 14.29 3.19
CA THR A 315 -13.69 14.91 1.94
C THR A 315 -12.68 16.02 2.15
N GLN A 316 -12.79 16.78 3.25
CA GLN A 316 -12.00 17.98 3.47
C GLN A 316 -10.61 17.60 3.98
N TRP A 317 -9.56 18.23 3.44
CA TRP A 317 -8.16 18.04 3.87
C TRP A 317 -7.90 18.67 5.25
N LEU A 318 -8.43 18.03 6.29
CA LEU A 318 -8.28 18.35 7.71
C LEU A 318 -7.77 17.11 8.47
N PHE A 319 -7.67 17.21 9.79
CA PHE A 319 -7.13 16.18 10.69
C PHE A 319 -7.49 14.73 10.31
N PHE A 320 -8.78 14.40 10.17
CA PHE A 320 -9.21 13.01 9.91
C PHE A 320 -8.70 12.49 8.56
N SER A 321 -8.83 13.28 7.49
CA SER A 321 -8.32 12.89 6.18
C SER A 321 -6.79 12.83 6.14
N GLN A 322 -6.09 13.75 6.81
CA GLN A 322 -4.64 13.77 6.91
C GLN A 322 -4.15 12.52 7.66
N SER A 323 -4.75 12.22 8.81
CA SER A 323 -4.39 11.06 9.63
C SER A 323 -4.77 9.73 8.97
N GLY A 324 -5.90 9.67 8.25
CA GLY A 324 -6.29 8.52 7.43
C GLY A 324 -5.30 8.22 6.30
N VAL A 325 -4.88 9.26 5.56
CA VAL A 325 -3.85 9.14 4.54
C VAL A 325 -2.50 8.78 5.17
N TYR A 326 -2.14 9.41 6.29
CA TYR A 326 -0.92 9.10 7.07
C TYR A 326 -0.87 7.63 7.50
N ALA A 327 -1.99 7.03 7.89
CA ALA A 327 -2.07 5.64 8.33
C ALA A 327 -2.09 4.61 7.18
N SER A 328 -2.20 5.04 5.92
CA SER A 328 -2.35 4.14 4.77
C SER A 328 -1.04 3.79 4.08
N ASP A 329 -0.95 2.62 3.44
CA ASP A 329 0.16 2.29 2.53
C ASP A 329 -0.11 2.87 1.14
N VAL A 330 -1.38 2.95 0.75
CA VAL A 330 -1.82 3.47 -0.55
C VAL A 330 -3.10 4.27 -0.44
N VAL A 331 -3.27 5.22 -1.36
CA VAL A 331 -4.51 5.99 -1.54
C VAL A 331 -5.21 5.54 -2.83
N LEU A 332 -6.44 5.04 -2.69
CA LEU A 332 -7.32 4.70 -3.80
C LEU A 332 -8.24 5.90 -4.11
N ILE A 333 -8.24 6.36 -5.36
CA ILE A 333 -8.83 7.66 -5.75
C ILE A 333 -10.04 7.48 -6.69
N PRO A 334 -11.27 7.30 -6.16
CA PRO A 334 -12.49 7.33 -6.96
C PRO A 334 -12.73 8.73 -7.52
N THR A 335 -13.16 8.80 -8.78
CA THR A 335 -13.37 10.07 -9.50
C THR A 335 -14.63 10.03 -10.35
N LYS A 336 -15.27 11.18 -10.56
CA LYS A 336 -16.38 11.33 -11.51
C LYS A 336 -15.89 11.83 -12.87
N HIS A 337 -16.20 11.10 -13.93
CA HIS A 337 -15.85 11.49 -15.31
C HIS A 337 -16.55 12.78 -15.75
N ASN A 338 -17.77 13.04 -15.28
CA ASN A 338 -18.58 14.20 -15.60
C ASN A 338 -18.41 15.38 -14.62
N GLY A 339 -17.47 15.29 -13.67
CA GLY A 339 -17.19 16.35 -12.71
C GLY A 339 -15.75 16.83 -12.83
N LEU A 340 -15.50 17.90 -13.59
CA LEU A 340 -14.16 18.45 -13.81
C LEU A 340 -13.42 18.73 -12.49
N THR A 341 -14.13 19.27 -11.49
CA THR A 341 -13.60 19.47 -10.13
C THR A 341 -13.10 18.18 -9.49
N SER A 342 -13.73 17.04 -9.77
CA SER A 342 -13.30 15.73 -9.24
C SER A 342 -11.96 15.30 -9.81
N LEU A 343 -11.67 15.63 -11.07
CA LEU A 343 -10.39 15.34 -11.74
C LEU A 343 -9.27 16.23 -11.20
N HIS A 344 -9.51 17.54 -11.08
CA HIS A 344 -8.54 18.45 -10.46
C HIS A 344 -8.28 18.11 -8.99
N ASN A 345 -9.29 17.70 -8.25
CA ASN A 345 -9.11 17.24 -6.87
C ASN A 345 -8.29 15.95 -6.79
N ALA A 346 -8.46 15.02 -7.73
CA ALA A 346 -7.60 13.84 -7.81
C ALA A 346 -6.14 14.21 -8.11
N ALA A 347 -5.90 15.13 -9.05
CA ALA A 347 -4.56 15.66 -9.32
C ALA A 347 -3.96 16.30 -8.05
N ARG A 348 -4.73 17.15 -7.35
CA ARG A 348 -4.30 17.78 -6.10
C ARG A 348 -3.93 16.77 -5.00
N VAL A 349 -4.68 15.68 -4.87
CA VAL A 349 -4.34 14.60 -3.93
C VAL A 349 -2.96 14.01 -4.24
N ILE A 350 -2.67 13.77 -5.52
CA ILE A 350 -1.43 13.15 -5.99
C ILE A 350 -0.24 14.12 -5.88
N GLU A 351 -0.43 15.39 -6.23
CA GLU A 351 0.65 16.36 -6.36
C GLU A 351 0.96 17.13 -5.07
N GLN A 352 0.00 17.25 -4.15
CA GLN A 352 0.14 18.09 -2.97
C GLN A 352 0.00 17.27 -1.69
N PHE A 353 -1.15 16.61 -1.50
CA PHE A 353 -1.50 16.01 -0.22
C PHE A 353 -0.69 14.75 0.11
N ILE A 354 -0.46 13.86 -0.85
CA ILE A 354 0.37 12.69 -0.64
C ILE A 354 1.84 13.07 -0.39
N PRO A 355 2.46 13.96 -1.19
CA PRO A 355 3.82 14.45 -0.90
C PRO A 355 3.98 15.11 0.47
N GLU A 356 2.98 15.90 0.93
CA GLU A 356 2.96 16.48 2.28
C GLU A 356 3.11 15.39 3.36
N ILE A 357 2.31 14.33 3.27
CA ILE A 357 2.36 13.19 4.20
C ILE A 357 3.65 12.38 4.06
N GLN A 358 4.17 12.19 2.85
CA GLN A 358 5.43 11.47 2.62
C GLN A 358 6.62 12.18 3.29
N GLN A 359 6.64 13.52 3.27
CA GLN A 359 7.67 14.32 3.94
C GLN A 359 7.67 14.12 5.46
N GLU A 360 6.49 13.98 6.06
CA GLU A 360 6.36 13.69 7.49
C GLU A 360 6.75 12.24 7.83
N ARG A 361 6.33 11.27 7.02
CA ARG A 361 6.54 9.84 7.29
C ARG A 361 7.97 9.36 7.05
N LYS A 362 8.68 9.95 6.08
CA LYS A 362 10.05 9.57 5.71
C LYS A 362 10.23 8.07 5.45
N ASP A 363 9.18 7.39 4.95
CA ASP A 363 9.21 5.98 4.57
C ASP A 363 8.74 5.73 3.12
N GLY A 364 8.48 6.80 2.36
CA GLY A 364 8.05 6.76 0.95
C GLY A 364 6.58 6.41 0.73
N ALA A 365 5.82 6.12 1.79
CA ALA A 365 4.39 5.86 1.74
C ALA A 365 3.59 7.04 2.35
N PRO A 366 2.28 7.15 2.07
CA PRO A 366 1.52 6.34 1.11
C PRO A 366 1.90 6.65 -0.35
N ILE A 367 1.51 5.79 -1.28
CA ILE A 367 1.54 6.08 -2.72
C ILE A 367 0.13 6.20 -3.29
N ALA A 368 -0.05 7.01 -4.33
CA ALA A 368 -1.31 7.06 -5.06
C ALA A 368 -1.48 5.82 -5.95
N LEU A 369 -2.69 5.26 -5.97
CA LEU A 369 -3.11 4.34 -7.03
C LEU A 369 -3.75 5.12 -8.19
N PRO A 370 -3.72 4.59 -9.42
CA PRO A 370 -4.40 5.21 -10.55
C PRO A 370 -5.88 5.48 -10.27
N ILE A 371 -6.41 6.58 -10.80
CA ILE A 371 -7.83 6.91 -10.62
C ILE A 371 -8.71 5.85 -11.30
N PHE A 372 -9.94 5.75 -10.83
CA PHE A 372 -11.01 5.07 -11.56
C PHE A 372 -12.27 5.90 -11.58
N PHE A 373 -13.10 5.69 -12.61
CA PHE A 373 -14.40 6.33 -12.70
C PHE A 373 -15.44 5.56 -11.91
N ASN A 374 -16.07 6.24 -10.96
CA ASN A 374 -17.17 5.73 -10.17
C ASN A 374 -18.39 6.64 -10.34
N GLY A 375 -19.50 6.09 -10.83
CA GLY A 375 -20.66 6.91 -11.13
C GLY A 375 -21.58 6.33 -12.20
N GLU A 376 -22.09 7.23 -13.04
CA GLU A 376 -22.89 6.92 -14.21
C GLU A 376 -22.07 6.26 -15.31
N LYS A 377 -22.76 5.62 -16.26
CA LYS A 377 -22.15 5.06 -17.45
C LYS A 377 -21.52 6.19 -18.27
N VAL A 378 -20.25 6.03 -18.60
CA VAL A 378 -19.51 6.98 -19.45
C VAL A 378 -20.02 6.86 -20.88
N THR A 379 -20.57 7.94 -21.43
CA THR A 379 -20.90 8.10 -22.86
C THR A 379 -19.70 8.62 -23.64
N ASP A 380 -19.68 8.46 -24.96
CA ASP A 380 -18.57 8.93 -25.80
C ASP A 380 -18.35 10.44 -25.66
N ASN A 381 -19.42 11.24 -25.57
CA ASN A 381 -19.31 12.68 -25.35
C ASN A 381 -18.69 13.00 -23.98
N SER A 382 -19.17 12.37 -22.91
CA SER A 382 -18.63 12.59 -21.56
C SER A 382 -17.18 12.11 -21.43
N ARG A 383 -16.79 11.06 -22.17
CA ARG A 383 -15.41 10.60 -22.27
C ARG A 383 -14.54 11.63 -22.98
N HIS A 384 -14.99 12.19 -24.10
CA HIS A 384 -14.22 13.22 -24.81
C HIS A 384 -13.94 14.44 -23.92
N VAL A 385 -14.95 14.89 -23.17
CA VAL A 385 -14.81 15.99 -22.20
C VAL A 385 -13.81 15.62 -21.09
N ALA A 386 -13.93 14.42 -20.51
CA ALA A 386 -13.00 13.96 -19.48
C ALA A 386 -11.56 13.86 -20.02
N ASP A 387 -11.36 13.28 -21.20
CA ASP A 387 -10.04 13.11 -21.82
C ASP A 387 -9.39 14.45 -22.17
N SER A 388 -10.20 15.43 -22.59
CA SER A 388 -9.74 16.80 -22.84
C SER A 388 -9.21 17.44 -21.55
N GLU A 389 -9.94 17.32 -20.44
CA GLU A 389 -9.53 17.90 -19.17
C GLU A 389 -8.32 17.17 -18.57
N ILE A 390 -8.32 15.84 -18.61
CA ILE A 390 -7.15 15.05 -18.20
C ILE A 390 -5.93 15.42 -19.04
N GLY A 391 -6.11 15.69 -20.34
CA GLY A 391 -5.06 16.20 -21.21
C GLY A 391 -4.45 17.51 -20.71
N LYS A 392 -5.27 18.45 -20.22
CA LYS A 392 -4.80 19.71 -19.64
C LYS A 392 -4.04 19.47 -18.32
N ILE A 393 -4.57 18.62 -17.45
CA ILE A 393 -3.94 18.23 -16.18
C ILE A 393 -2.55 17.63 -16.44
N ILE A 394 -2.44 16.67 -17.36
CA ILE A 394 -1.15 16.02 -17.69
C ILE A 394 -0.21 16.99 -18.43
N ALA A 395 -0.74 17.94 -19.21
CA ALA A 395 0.08 18.96 -19.84
C ALA A 395 0.72 19.92 -18.82
N GLN A 396 0.05 20.17 -17.70
CA GLN A 396 0.60 20.94 -16.57
C GLN A 396 1.65 20.13 -15.79
N ASN A 397 1.41 18.82 -15.59
CA ASN A 397 2.40 17.92 -14.99
C ASN A 397 2.39 16.54 -15.65
N LYS A 398 3.46 16.24 -16.41
CA LYS A 398 3.61 14.97 -17.13
C LYS A 398 3.74 13.75 -16.20
N GLU A 399 4.15 13.95 -14.95
CA GLU A 399 4.28 12.88 -13.96
C GLU A 399 2.91 12.31 -13.54
N LEU A 400 1.81 13.01 -13.86
CA LEU A 400 0.45 12.54 -13.61
C LEU A 400 -0.03 11.48 -14.60
N LEU A 401 0.62 11.34 -15.76
CA LEU A 401 0.25 10.39 -16.81
C LEU A 401 -0.05 8.96 -16.27
N PRO A 402 0.81 8.30 -15.48
CA PRO A 402 0.54 6.95 -14.99
C PRO A 402 -0.64 6.83 -14.02
N TYR A 403 -1.08 7.92 -13.39
CA TYR A 403 -2.23 7.89 -12.47
C TYR A 403 -3.56 8.10 -13.19
N PHE A 404 -3.55 8.85 -14.29
CA PHE A 404 -4.74 9.12 -15.10
C PHE A 404 -4.90 8.15 -16.26
N TYR A 405 -3.81 7.74 -16.91
CA TYR A 405 -3.81 6.75 -18.00
C TYR A 405 -2.79 5.64 -17.68
N PRO A 406 -3.10 4.74 -16.72
CA PRO A 406 -2.15 3.74 -16.22
C PRO A 406 -1.65 2.73 -17.26
N LYS A 407 -2.34 2.62 -18.41
CA LYS A 407 -1.98 1.74 -19.52
C LYS A 407 -1.23 2.46 -20.64
N ALA A 408 -1.07 3.78 -20.57
CA ALA A 408 -0.33 4.53 -21.58
C ALA A 408 1.14 4.11 -21.59
N ARG A 409 1.65 3.77 -22.78
CA ARG A 409 3.05 3.41 -23.03
C ARG A 409 3.57 4.20 -24.22
N ARG A 410 4.90 4.34 -24.33
CA ARG A 410 5.52 4.92 -25.53
C ARG A 410 5.17 4.06 -26.75
N GLY A 411 4.58 4.67 -27.78
CA GLY A 411 4.15 3.97 -29.02
C GLY A 411 2.76 3.32 -28.96
N ASN A 412 2.14 3.21 -27.78
CA ASN A 412 0.75 2.77 -27.61
C ASN A 412 0.07 3.60 -26.50
N PHE A 413 -0.66 4.64 -26.90
CA PHE A 413 -1.28 5.57 -25.97
C PHE A 413 -2.69 5.12 -25.57
N ASP A 414 -2.76 4.09 -24.72
CA ASP A 414 -4.01 3.59 -24.15
C ASP A 414 -4.53 4.52 -23.03
N LYS A 415 -5.61 5.26 -23.32
CA LYS A 415 -6.31 6.16 -22.39
C LYS A 415 -7.37 5.47 -21.53
N THR A 416 -7.38 4.13 -21.47
CA THR A 416 -8.40 3.40 -20.73
C THR A 416 -8.25 3.60 -19.22
N ILE A 417 -9.34 4.08 -18.61
CA ILE A 417 -9.51 4.22 -17.15
C ILE A 417 -10.51 3.17 -16.68
N PHE A 418 -10.25 2.52 -15.55
CA PHE A 418 -11.18 1.55 -14.95
C PHE A 418 -12.51 2.22 -14.56
N GLN A 419 -13.64 1.50 -14.67
CA GLN A 419 -14.97 2.09 -14.47
C GLN A 419 -15.92 1.19 -13.68
N ILE A 420 -16.70 1.82 -12.80
CA ILE A 420 -17.85 1.27 -12.08
C ILE A 420 -19.10 2.07 -12.47
N PRO A 421 -19.79 1.70 -13.56
CA PRO A 421 -20.99 2.38 -14.06
C PRO A 421 -22.27 1.91 -13.35
N ALA A 422 -22.21 1.75 -12.02
CA ALA A 422 -23.27 1.08 -11.25
C ALA A 422 -23.84 1.94 -10.10
N TYR A 423 -23.66 3.27 -10.15
CA TYR A 423 -24.02 4.17 -9.05
C TYR A 423 -25.48 4.02 -8.59
N ALA A 424 -26.44 3.95 -9.52
CA ALA A 424 -27.85 3.82 -9.15
C ALA A 424 -28.14 2.52 -8.37
N SER A 425 -27.54 1.40 -8.79
CA SER A 425 -27.67 0.11 -8.09
C SER A 425 -26.97 0.12 -6.74
N VAL A 426 -25.83 0.80 -6.63
CA VAL A 426 -25.09 0.95 -5.37
C VAL A 426 -25.85 1.85 -4.38
N ALA A 427 -26.41 2.98 -4.85
CA ALA A 427 -27.18 3.91 -4.04
C ALA A 427 -28.45 3.24 -3.48
N ASN A 428 -29.17 2.46 -4.30
CA ASN A 428 -30.37 1.75 -3.84
C ASN A 428 -30.08 0.73 -2.73
N ALA A 429 -28.96 0.01 -2.81
CA ALA A 429 -28.59 -0.97 -1.78
C ALA A 429 -28.16 -0.33 -0.45
N ALA A 430 -27.62 0.89 -0.48
CA ALA A 430 -27.28 1.63 0.74
C ALA A 430 -28.52 1.85 1.64
N PHE A 431 -29.70 2.09 1.06
CA PHE A 431 -30.96 2.17 1.80
C PHE A 431 -31.40 0.84 2.43
N ALA A 432 -30.97 -0.29 1.87
CA ALA A 432 -31.24 -1.61 2.41
C ALA A 432 -30.25 -2.02 3.52
N HIS A 433 -29.25 -1.19 3.81
CA HIS A 433 -28.20 -1.42 4.81
C HIS A 433 -27.42 -2.73 4.61
N VAL A 434 -27.23 -3.11 3.35
CA VAL A 434 -26.42 -4.27 2.96
C VAL A 434 -25.46 -3.87 1.83
N PRO A 435 -24.25 -4.44 1.79
CA PRO A 435 -23.36 -4.27 0.65
C PRO A 435 -24.07 -4.59 -0.68
N ALA A 436 -23.99 -3.67 -1.64
CA ALA A 436 -24.65 -3.79 -2.94
C ALA A 436 -24.21 -5.04 -3.72
N VAL A 437 -22.97 -5.48 -3.51
CA VAL A 437 -22.40 -6.72 -4.10
C VAL A 437 -23.06 -8.02 -3.62
N PHE A 438 -23.94 -7.98 -2.61
CA PHE A 438 -24.72 -9.15 -2.18
C PHE A 438 -26.05 -9.28 -2.92
N VAL A 439 -26.65 -8.16 -3.31
CA VAL A 439 -28.00 -8.12 -3.88
C VAL A 439 -28.01 -7.86 -5.39
N ASN A 440 -26.89 -7.40 -5.95
CA ASN A 440 -26.78 -7.10 -7.38
C ASN A 440 -25.53 -7.74 -7.99
N LYS A 441 -25.75 -8.70 -8.91
CA LYS A 441 -24.68 -9.42 -9.60
C LYS A 441 -23.79 -8.50 -10.44
N VAL A 442 -24.38 -7.55 -11.16
CA VAL A 442 -23.63 -6.58 -11.99
C VAL A 442 -22.69 -5.75 -11.12
N VAL A 443 -23.17 -5.26 -9.97
CA VAL A 443 -22.34 -4.54 -8.99
C VAL A 443 -21.23 -5.47 -8.45
N SER A 444 -21.55 -6.72 -8.10
CA SER A 444 -20.56 -7.70 -7.67
C SER A 444 -19.45 -7.90 -8.71
N ASP A 445 -19.78 -8.03 -9.99
CA ASP A 445 -18.81 -8.24 -11.06
C ASP A 445 -17.93 -6.99 -11.28
N HIS A 446 -18.48 -5.78 -11.12
CA HIS A 446 -17.70 -4.54 -11.18
C HIS A 446 -16.67 -4.45 -10.05
N TYR A 447 -17.08 -4.72 -8.81
CA TYR A 447 -16.18 -4.66 -7.67
C TYR A 447 -15.18 -5.82 -7.63
N ASP A 448 -15.53 -7.01 -8.14
CA ASP A 448 -14.59 -8.10 -8.37
C ASP A 448 -13.47 -7.67 -9.33
N ARG A 449 -13.84 -7.03 -10.45
CA ARG A 449 -12.87 -6.46 -11.38
C ARG A 449 -12.06 -5.31 -10.76
N LEU A 450 -12.64 -4.49 -9.88
CA LEU A 450 -11.90 -3.45 -9.16
C LEU A 450 -10.84 -4.08 -8.26
N ALA A 451 -11.22 -5.09 -7.47
CA ALA A 451 -10.29 -5.80 -6.60
C ALA A 451 -9.16 -6.45 -7.40
N LYS A 452 -9.48 -7.07 -8.54
CA LYS A 452 -8.48 -7.63 -9.47
C LYS A 452 -7.66 -6.57 -10.20
N GLU A 453 -8.19 -5.39 -10.50
CA GLU A 453 -7.43 -4.32 -11.17
C GLU A 453 -6.30 -3.83 -10.24
N TYR A 454 -6.63 -3.54 -8.98
CA TYR A 454 -5.74 -2.83 -8.07
C TYR A 454 -4.99 -3.72 -7.07
N PHE A 455 -5.57 -4.83 -6.64
CA PHE A 455 -5.11 -5.52 -5.43
C PHE A 455 -4.80 -6.99 -5.63
N LEU A 456 -5.68 -7.73 -6.30
CA LEU A 456 -5.60 -9.20 -6.41
C LEU A 456 -4.91 -9.62 -7.72
N HIS A 457 -4.19 -10.74 -7.67
CA HIS A 457 -3.85 -11.45 -8.89
C HIS A 457 -5.07 -12.23 -9.38
N GLY A 458 -5.32 -12.18 -10.69
CA GLY A 458 -6.37 -12.96 -11.34
C GLY A 458 -5.98 -14.41 -11.55
#